data_AF-A0A815XGW8-F1
#
_entry.id   AF-A0A815XGW8-F1
#
_cell.length_a   1.000
_cell.length_b   1.000
_cell.length_c   1.000
_cell.angle_alpha   90.00
_cell.angle_beta   90.00
_cell.angle_gamma   90.00
#
_symmetry.space_group_name_H-M   'P 1'
#
loop_
_entity.id
_entity.type
_entity.pdbx_description
1 polymer ?
#
loop_
_entity_poly.entity_id
_entity_poly.type
_entity_poly.pdbx_seq_one_letter_code
_entity_poly.pdbx_strand_id
1 'polypeptide(L)'
;MEESKALFRTIITYPWFTNSSVILFLNKKDLLEEKIMHSHLVDYFPEFDGPKRDAQAAREFILKMYVDLNPDSDKIIYSHFTCATDTENIRFVFAAVKDTILQLNLKEYNLV
;
A
#
# COMPACT_ATOMS: atom_id res chain seq x y z
N MET A 1 7.48 0.27 12.06
CA MET A 1 7.17 -0.01 10.64
C MET A 1 7.97 -1.19 10.12
N GLU A 2 9.20 -1.41 10.58
CA GLU A 2 10.02 -2.57 10.16
C GLU A 2 9.31 -3.92 10.31
N GLU A 3 8.64 -4.17 11.43
CA GLU A 3 7.85 -5.40 11.62
C GLU A 3 6.74 -5.55 10.56
N SER A 4 6.02 -4.47 10.26
CA SER A 4 4.95 -4.48 9.26
C SER A 4 5.49 -4.66 7.84
N LYS A 5 6.66 -4.10 7.51
CA LYS A 5 7.37 -4.34 6.25
C LYS A 5 7.78 -5.80 6.10
N ALA A 6 8.37 -6.39 7.15
CA ALA A 6 8.76 -7.80 7.15
C ALA A 6 7.56 -8.74 6.96
N LEU A 7 6.45 -8.46 7.64
CA LEU A 7 5.20 -9.21 7.47
C LEU A 7 4.64 -9.05 6.04
N PHE A 8 4.60 -7.82 5.53
CA PHE A 8 4.10 -7.56 4.18
C PHE A 8 4.95 -8.27 3.13
N ARG A 9 6.28 -8.22 3.24
CA ARG A 9 7.20 -8.98 2.37
C ARG A 9 6.92 -10.48 2.43
N THR A 10 6.67 -11.01 3.63
CA THR A 10 6.33 -12.43 3.78
C THR A 10 5.02 -12.78 3.06
N ILE A 11 3.99 -11.95 3.20
CA ILE A 11 2.68 -12.17 2.55
C ILE A 11 2.79 -12.05 1.03
N ILE A 12 3.43 -10.99 0.52
CA ILE A 12 3.49 -10.69 -0.92
C ILE A 12 4.26 -11.78 -1.69
N THR A 13 5.30 -12.36 -1.05
CA THR A 13 6.15 -13.41 -1.61
C THR A 13 5.62 -14.82 -1.38
N TYR A 14 4.55 -14.99 -0.59
CA TYR A 14 4.07 -16.31 -0.23
C TYR A 14 3.46 -17.01 -1.46
N PRO A 15 3.92 -18.23 -1.83
CA PRO A 15 3.49 -18.90 -3.07
C PRO A 15 1.96 -19.09 -3.16
N TRP A 16 1.32 -19.28 -2.02
CA TRP A 16 -0.13 -19.47 -1.91
C TRP A 16 -0.94 -18.22 -2.27
N PHE A 17 -0.32 -17.04 -2.23
CA PHE A 17 -0.95 -15.77 -2.61
C PHE A 17 -0.53 -15.27 -3.97
N THR A 18 0.19 -16.05 -4.80
CA THR A 18 0.66 -15.63 -6.13
C THR A 18 -0.49 -15.10 -6.99
N ASN A 19 -1.61 -15.83 -7.05
CA ASN A 19 -2.79 -15.46 -7.83
C ASN A 19 -3.82 -14.63 -7.05
N SER A 20 -3.48 -14.21 -5.82
CA SER A 20 -4.37 -13.40 -4.99
C SER A 20 -4.11 -11.91 -5.21
N SER A 21 -5.17 -11.13 -5.34
CA SER A 21 -5.07 -9.67 -5.33
C SER A 21 -4.77 -9.15 -3.93
N VAL A 22 -3.99 -8.08 -3.87
CA VAL A 22 -3.50 -7.52 -2.61
C VAL A 22 -4.01 -6.10 -2.46
N ILE A 23 -4.70 -5.85 -1.34
CA ILE A 23 -5.16 -4.52 -0.97
C ILE A 23 -4.31 -4.07 0.23
N LEU A 24 -3.58 -2.97 0.07
CA LEU A 24 -2.73 -2.38 1.10
C LEU A 24 -3.45 -1.18 1.73
N PHE A 25 -3.87 -1.32 2.98
CA PHE A 25 -4.40 -0.21 3.75
C PHE A 25 -3.29 0.44 4.58
N LEU A 26 -2.96 1.69 4.24
CA LEU A 26 -2.10 2.55 5.04
C LEU A 26 -2.98 3.35 6.01
N ASN A 27 -3.26 2.72 7.14
CA ASN A 27 -4.16 3.25 8.17
C ASN A 27 -3.48 4.33 9.04
N LYS A 28 -4.30 5.08 9.79
CA LYS A 28 -3.91 6.16 10.71
C LYS A 28 -3.34 7.39 10.00
N LYS A 29 -3.90 7.73 8.82
CA LYS A 29 -3.49 8.94 8.05
C LYS A 29 -3.61 10.23 8.86
N ASP A 30 -4.62 10.29 9.73
CA ASP A 30 -4.88 11.37 10.69
C ASP A 30 -3.73 11.54 11.69
N LEU A 31 -3.28 10.45 12.30
CA LEU A 31 -2.16 10.50 13.24
C LEU A 31 -0.83 10.83 12.55
N LEU A 32 -0.66 10.43 11.30
CA LEU A 32 0.51 10.82 10.51
C LEU A 32 0.53 12.32 10.24
N GLU A 33 -0.61 12.89 9.85
CA GLU A 33 -0.79 14.34 9.64
C GLU A 33 -0.49 15.14 10.90
N GLU A 34 -0.86 14.64 12.09
CA GLU A 34 -0.52 15.29 13.36
C GLU A 34 0.98 15.16 13.70
N LYS A 35 1.53 13.94 13.58
CA LYS A 35 2.90 13.64 14.02
C LYS A 35 3.98 14.30 13.17
N ILE A 36 3.76 14.41 11.86
CA ILE A 36 4.77 14.95 10.94
C ILE A 36 5.13 16.42 11.24
N MET A 37 4.25 17.13 11.97
CA MET A 37 4.45 18.53 12.35
C MET A 37 5.58 18.72 13.37
N HIS A 38 5.82 17.72 14.21
CA HIS A 38 6.77 17.80 15.33
C HIS A 38 7.81 16.69 15.33
N SER A 39 7.56 15.56 14.67
CA SER A 39 8.49 14.45 14.51
C SER A 39 8.85 14.29 13.03
N HIS A 40 10.13 14.38 12.69
CA HIS A 40 10.56 14.36 11.30
C HIS A 40 10.84 12.93 10.83
N LEU A 41 10.29 12.57 9.66
CA LEU A 41 10.41 11.22 9.12
C LEU A 41 11.87 10.82 8.84
N VAL A 42 12.71 11.78 8.44
CA VAL A 42 14.14 11.58 8.16
C VAL A 42 14.93 11.08 9.38
N ASP A 43 14.47 11.38 10.60
CA ASP A 43 15.14 10.94 11.84
C ASP A 43 14.99 9.42 12.06
N TYR A 44 14.00 8.80 11.39
CA TYR A 44 13.71 7.36 11.48
C TYR A 44 13.99 6.62 10.16
N PHE A 45 13.85 7.32 9.03
CA PHE A 45 14.08 6.82 7.67
C PHE A 45 14.99 7.82 6.95
N PRO A 46 16.33 7.67 7.07
CA PRO A 46 17.29 8.59 6.47
C PRO A 46 17.18 8.70 4.94
N GLU A 47 16.54 7.73 4.29
CA GLU A 47 16.27 7.71 2.85
C GLU A 47 15.13 8.66 2.43
N PHE A 48 14.38 9.23 3.39
CA PHE A 48 13.35 10.22 3.10
C PHE A 48 13.98 11.57 2.73
N ASP A 49 13.86 11.94 1.47
CA ASP A 49 14.34 13.20 0.88
C ASP A 49 13.26 14.27 0.74
N GLY A 50 12.02 13.96 1.15
CA GLY A 50 10.88 14.86 1.06
C GLY A 50 10.91 16.01 2.07
N PRO A 51 10.04 17.03 1.88
CA PRO A 51 9.95 18.18 2.77
C PRO A 51 9.53 17.79 4.20
N LYS A 52 10.07 18.51 5.18
CA LYS A 52 9.64 18.40 6.58
C LYS A 52 8.21 18.92 6.74
N ARG A 53 7.44 18.31 7.66
CA ARG A 53 6.05 18.69 7.97
C ARG A 53 5.07 18.55 6.81
N ASP A 54 5.41 17.72 5.83
CA ASP A 54 4.54 17.41 4.71
C ASP A 54 3.98 16.00 4.85
N ALA A 55 2.69 15.92 5.17
CA ALA A 55 2.00 14.64 5.32
C ALA A 55 1.83 13.92 3.98
N GLN A 56 1.70 14.63 2.87
CA GLN A 56 1.55 14.01 1.56
C GLN A 56 2.87 13.35 1.14
N ALA A 57 3.98 14.08 1.21
CA ALA A 57 5.30 13.51 0.90
C ALA A 57 5.62 12.30 1.80
N ALA A 58 5.31 12.42 3.11
CA ALA A 58 5.49 11.30 4.05
C ALA A 58 4.64 10.07 3.68
N ARG A 59 3.36 10.27 3.31
CA ARG A 59 2.46 9.18 2.88
C ARG A 59 2.95 8.49 1.62
N GLU A 60 3.37 9.26 0.62
CA GLU A 60 3.88 8.73 -0.65
C GLU A 60 5.18 7.94 -0.45
N PHE A 61 6.09 8.45 0.38
CA PHE A 61 7.30 7.73 0.76
C PHE A 61 6.97 6.41 1.47
N ILE A 62 6.06 6.44 2.45
CA ILE A 62 5.64 5.23 3.16
C ILE A 62 5.03 4.22 2.19
N LEU A 63 4.14 4.66 1.29
CA LEU A 63 3.56 3.78 0.28
C LEU A 63 4.64 3.13 -0.58
N LYS A 64 5.60 3.93 -1.06
CA LYS A 64 6.73 3.45 -1.85
C LYS A 64 7.51 2.36 -1.11
N MET A 65 7.78 2.53 0.19
CA MET A 65 8.47 1.52 0.98
C MET A 65 7.78 0.14 0.99
N TYR A 66 6.45 0.09 0.85
CA TYR A 66 5.71 -1.18 0.77
C TYR A 66 5.64 -1.71 -0.66
N VAL A 67 5.35 -0.85 -1.64
CA VAL A 67 5.26 -1.25 -3.05
C VAL A 67 6.60 -1.79 -3.56
N ASP A 68 7.73 -1.19 -3.14
CA ASP A 68 9.07 -1.64 -3.52
C ASP A 68 9.45 -3.01 -2.92
N LEU A 69 8.66 -3.56 -1.98
CA LEU A 69 8.84 -4.93 -1.47
C LEU A 69 8.24 -6.00 -2.37
N ASN A 70 7.46 -5.61 -3.39
CA ASN A 70 6.84 -6.54 -4.32
C ASN A 70 7.86 -6.96 -5.41
N PRO A 71 8.26 -8.24 -5.46
CA PRO A 71 9.18 -8.71 -6.50
C PRO A 71 8.48 -9.00 -7.84
N ASP A 72 7.14 -9.06 -7.86
CA ASP A 72 6.33 -9.44 -9.02
C ASP A 72 5.69 -8.19 -9.64
N SER A 73 6.21 -7.77 -10.80
CA SER A 73 5.70 -6.60 -11.53
C SER A 73 4.28 -6.78 -12.06
N ASP A 74 3.83 -8.01 -12.25
CA ASP A 74 2.49 -8.30 -12.78
C ASP A 74 1.44 -8.30 -11.68
N LYS A 75 1.88 -8.40 -10.41
CA LYS A 75 1.02 -8.36 -9.24
C LYS A 75 0.69 -6.93 -8.85
N ILE A 76 -0.53 -6.52 -9.14
CA ILE A 76 -1.04 -5.20 -8.77
C ILE A 76 -1.35 -5.14 -7.27
N ILE A 77 -0.80 -4.13 -6.60
CA ILE A 77 -1.11 -3.78 -5.20
C ILE A 77 -2.05 -2.58 -5.20
N TYR A 78 -3.28 -2.78 -4.73
CA TYR A 78 -4.26 -1.71 -4.58
C TYR A 78 -4.05 -1.01 -3.23
N SER A 79 -3.44 0.17 -3.24
CA SER A 79 -3.15 0.92 -2.02
C SER A 79 -4.22 1.96 -1.69
N HIS A 80 -4.56 2.11 -0.41
CA HIS A 80 -5.44 3.17 0.05
C HIS A 80 -5.04 3.72 1.43
N PHE A 81 -5.14 5.05 1.59
CA PHE A 81 -4.87 5.73 2.85
C PHE A 81 -6.15 5.88 3.68
N THR A 82 -6.21 5.20 4.81
CA THR A 82 -7.41 5.13 5.65
C THR A 82 -7.22 5.82 6.99
N CYS A 83 -8.33 6.24 7.57
CA CYS A 83 -8.45 6.48 9.01
C CYS A 83 -9.39 5.40 9.56
N ALA A 84 -9.22 4.98 10.81
CA ALA A 84 -10.07 3.95 11.42
C ALA A 84 -11.56 4.35 11.48
N THR A 85 -11.86 5.65 11.41
CA THR A 85 -13.22 6.21 11.34
C THR A 85 -13.73 6.39 9.90
N ASP A 86 -12.89 6.15 8.91
CA ASP A 86 -13.22 6.25 7.49
C ASP A 86 -14.00 4.99 7.06
N THR A 87 -15.31 5.14 6.87
CA THR A 87 -16.23 4.04 6.55
C THR A 87 -16.29 3.73 5.05
N GLU A 88 -15.58 4.47 4.19
CA GLU A 88 -15.57 4.27 2.73
C GLU A 88 -14.74 3.05 2.25
N ASN A 89 -14.21 2.23 3.16
CA ASN A 89 -13.35 1.07 2.83
C ASN A 89 -13.98 0.11 1.82
N ILE A 90 -15.30 -0.06 1.86
CA ILE A 90 -16.00 -1.04 1.02
C ILE A 90 -15.89 -0.70 -0.48
N ARG A 91 -15.84 0.58 -0.86
CA ARG A 91 -15.73 0.99 -2.28
C ARG A 91 -14.42 0.50 -2.89
N PHE A 92 -13.33 0.56 -2.12
CA PHE A 92 -12.01 0.12 -2.56
C PHE A 92 -11.91 -1.38 -2.69
N VAL A 93 -12.51 -2.11 -1.74
CA VAL A 93 -12.61 -3.57 -1.81
C VAL A 93 -13.37 -3.99 -3.07
N PHE A 94 -14.52 -3.36 -3.36
CA PHE A 94 -15.29 -3.64 -4.57
C PHE A 94 -14.52 -3.31 -5.85
N ALA A 95 -13.79 -2.18 -5.89
CA ALA A 95 -12.97 -1.82 -7.04
C ALA A 95 -11.88 -2.87 -7.31
N ALA A 96 -11.14 -3.29 -6.27
CA ALA A 96 -10.13 -4.33 -6.39
C ALA A 96 -10.72 -5.66 -6.87
N VAL A 97 -11.84 -6.10 -6.28
CA VAL A 97 -12.52 -7.34 -6.69
C VAL A 97 -12.97 -7.29 -8.16
N LYS A 98 -13.55 -6.16 -8.59
CA LYS A 98 -13.98 -5.97 -9.98
C LYS A 98 -12.79 -6.10 -10.94
N ASP A 99 -11.67 -5.47 -10.62
CA ASP A 99 -10.48 -5.49 -11.47
C ASP A 99 -9.81 -6.88 -11.48
N THR A 100 -9.79 -7.58 -10.34
CA THR A 100 -9.34 -9.00 -10.28
C THR A 100 -10.16 -9.88 -11.22
N ILE A 101 -11.49 -9.78 -11.14
CA ILE A 101 -12.39 -10.57 -12.00
C ILE A 101 -12.15 -10.23 -13.47
N LEU A 102 -12.03 -8.94 -13.79
CA LEU A 102 -11.78 -8.50 -15.16
C LEU A 102 -10.42 -9.02 -15.69
N GLN A 103 -9.37 -8.92 -14.89
CA GLN A 103 -8.04 -9.43 -15.27
C GLN A 103 -8.03 -10.96 -15.47
N LEU A 104 -8.71 -11.70 -14.60
CA LEU A 104 -8.85 -13.15 -14.75
C LEU A 104 -9.56 -13.50 -16.07
N ASN A 105 -10.66 -12.81 -16.38
CA ASN A 105 -11.38 -13.01 -17.65
C ASN A 105 -10.48 -12.66 -18.85
N LEU A 106 -9.81 -11.51 -18.84
CA LEU A 106 -8.97 -11.09 -19.96
C LEU A 106 -7.81 -12.05 -20.23
N LYS A 107 -7.17 -12.57 -19.17
CA LYS A 107 -6.13 -13.60 -19.29
C LYS A 107 -6.68 -14.92 -19.84
N GLU A 108 -7.88 -15.32 -19.44
CA GLU A 108 -8.54 -16.54 -19.94
C GLU A 108 -8.80 -16.49 -21.45
N TYR A 109 -9.08 -15.29 -21.99
CA TYR A 109 -9.31 -15.08 -23.42
C TYR A 109 -8.07 -14.64 -24.23
N ASN A 110 -6.86 -14.70 -23.65
CA ASN A 110 -5.60 -14.24 -24.29
C ASN A 110 -5.66 -12.81 -24.84
N LEU A 111 -6.43 -11.92 -24.19
CA LEU A 111 -6.55 -10.52 -24.59
C LEU A 111 -5.47 -9.64 -23.94
N VAL A 112 -4.72 -10.20 -22.97
CA VAL A 112 -3.50 -9.66 -22.32
C VAL A 112 -2.70 -10.80 -21.72
#